data_AF-A0A284RYF4-F1
#
_entry.id   AF-A0A284RYF4-F1
#
_cell.length_a   1.000
_cell.length_b   1.000
_cell.length_c   1.000
_cell.angle_alpha   90.00
_cell.angle_beta   90.00
_cell.angle_gamma   90.00
#
_symmetry.space_group_name_H-M   'P 1'
#
loop_
_entity.id
_entity.type
_entity.pdbx_description
1 polymer ?
#
loop_
_entity_poly.entity_id
_entity_poly.type
_entity_poly.pdbx_seq_one_letter_code
_entity_poly.pdbx_strand_id
1 'polypeptide(L)'
;MPFDGCLFTSHVMVAKEAHTSPSVKDLIVAAPGVDDDTWEGTYDKSAGGILTVRSELGEPIHKVATRAIKLWGEFDDTVFGLPKEKCAAWLNKDFSKPWFGWKKDGSVARALSDMTYEEVSLRMVHLMFVSHQSRWADPSSRNLTGDWLRRIEKHFAGVNGESNKPSVLQSYTSLDDPLPFIQSFFQTCVGGTTQLSAAEDSAFFLAISQRHGQKPVPFIPVLDASFEVWFKKDSLWAAEDIEAVFDQDPQRVRILQGPVAVKHSKVKDEPIKDLLGNINSSHIQLPVIDYLAPRPSTTVACPNVKISEASGRRVYEFGSSLPSPSVWFETLAGPQLSWLRALVTSPTIVQGSEYIDNPMRHLLVPQANQKVVVSSSSVSIYGAAHSFGEHKSEFNAIEIKFDEASKLIDVTLFEDRQDSSVSLFAVQEFYWKLWFGDDSSLPELDVSDVFTGPEVVIEAVSVKQFYAVVGNQTESFKTARKDMITAPMDFAIVTGRQVSRAALSPKCAVEMQNLEWSLVAVSSLIVLSDYGALTHQPSIILFVKTLSEAASQQRLKQLQPIVWKCLVWVFSLVLDIWCLT
;
A
#
# COMPACT_ATOMS: atom_id res chain seq x y z
N MET A 1 -27.69 -13.73 -25.72
CA MET A 1 -27.37 -13.26 -24.36
C MET A 1 -25.92 -12.79 -24.38
N PRO A 2 -25.65 -11.50 -24.65
CA PRO A 2 -24.29 -10.98 -24.63
C PRO A 2 -23.74 -10.97 -23.20
N PHE A 3 -22.42 -11.13 -23.07
CA PHE A 3 -21.69 -11.01 -21.81
C PHE A 3 -20.89 -9.71 -21.81
N ASP A 4 -20.74 -9.08 -20.64
CA ASP A 4 -19.99 -7.83 -20.49
C ASP A 4 -18.46 -8.04 -20.54
N GLY A 5 -17.99 -9.26 -20.30
CA GLY A 5 -16.57 -9.60 -20.32
C GLY A 5 -16.30 -11.09 -20.19
N CYS A 6 -15.04 -11.46 -20.42
CA CYS A 6 -14.52 -12.82 -20.29
C CYS A 6 -13.30 -12.81 -19.36
N LEU A 7 -13.14 -13.86 -18.56
CA LEU A 7 -11.96 -14.05 -17.70
C LEU A 7 -11.15 -15.27 -18.18
N PHE A 8 -9.82 -15.17 -18.13
CA PHE A 8 -8.91 -16.22 -18.56
C PHE A 8 -8.03 -16.65 -17.39
N THR A 9 -8.06 -17.93 -17.03
CA THR A 9 -7.34 -18.48 -15.87
C THR A 9 -6.35 -19.57 -16.30
N SER A 10 -6.84 -20.75 -16.66
CA SER A 10 -6.01 -21.90 -17.05
C SER A 10 -5.06 -21.61 -18.21
N HIS A 11 -5.51 -20.81 -19.17
CA HIS A 11 -4.72 -20.45 -20.35
C HIS A 11 -3.50 -19.59 -20.01
N VAL A 12 -3.63 -18.67 -19.04
CA VAL A 12 -2.54 -17.74 -18.69
C VAL A 12 -1.45 -18.38 -17.84
N MET A 13 -1.66 -19.60 -17.33
CA MET A 13 -0.66 -20.32 -16.53
C MET A 13 0.60 -20.73 -17.32
N VAL A 14 0.51 -20.78 -18.66
CA VAL A 14 1.68 -21.05 -19.52
C VAL A 14 2.36 -19.78 -20.02
N ALA A 15 1.88 -18.59 -19.65
CA ALA A 15 2.47 -17.32 -20.05
C ALA A 15 3.89 -17.16 -19.49
N LYS A 16 4.74 -16.41 -20.20
CA LYS A 16 6.16 -16.21 -19.83
C LYS A 16 6.34 -15.66 -18.42
N GLU A 17 5.52 -14.69 -18.04
CA GLU A 17 5.58 -13.99 -16.76
C GLU A 17 4.97 -14.80 -15.60
N ALA A 18 4.29 -15.92 -15.89
CA ALA A 18 3.78 -16.81 -14.86
C ALA A 18 4.92 -17.60 -14.20
N HIS A 19 4.90 -17.67 -12.87
CA HIS A 19 5.89 -18.39 -12.05
C HIS A 19 5.75 -19.92 -12.12
N THR A 20 4.77 -20.45 -12.87
CA THR A 20 4.66 -21.89 -13.13
C THR A 20 6.00 -22.42 -13.66
N SER A 21 6.54 -23.48 -13.08
CA SER A 21 7.86 -23.96 -13.44
C SER A 21 7.91 -24.40 -14.92
N PRO A 22 9.04 -24.25 -15.63
CA PRO A 22 9.11 -24.58 -17.06
C PRO A 22 8.66 -26.00 -17.40
N SER A 23 9.09 -27.00 -16.61
CA SER A 23 8.71 -28.41 -16.80
C SER A 23 7.22 -28.68 -16.50
N VAL A 24 6.59 -27.85 -15.66
CA VAL A 24 5.17 -27.89 -15.37
C VAL A 24 4.36 -27.29 -16.53
N LYS A 25 4.83 -26.18 -17.13
CA LYS A 25 4.22 -25.62 -18.34
C LYS A 25 4.22 -26.64 -19.48
N ASP A 26 5.26 -27.46 -19.61
CA ASP A 26 5.32 -28.54 -20.61
C ASP A 26 4.19 -29.56 -20.41
N LEU A 27 3.85 -29.92 -19.17
CA LEU A 27 2.73 -30.82 -18.87
C LEU A 27 1.37 -30.19 -19.20
N ILE A 28 1.21 -28.88 -18.97
CA ILE A 28 -0.01 -28.15 -19.31
C ILE A 28 -0.19 -28.13 -20.83
N VAL A 29 0.86 -27.79 -21.58
CA VAL A 29 0.82 -27.74 -23.06
C VAL A 29 0.58 -29.12 -23.67
N ALA A 30 1.11 -30.17 -23.04
CA ALA A 30 0.92 -31.55 -23.49
C ALA A 30 -0.51 -32.08 -23.26
N ALA A 31 -1.30 -31.46 -22.38
CA ALA A 31 -2.66 -31.91 -22.10
C ALA A 31 -3.59 -31.62 -23.30
N PRO A 32 -4.22 -32.65 -23.91
CA PRO A 32 -5.08 -32.44 -25.08
C PRO A 32 -6.31 -31.57 -24.81
N GLY A 33 -6.83 -31.62 -23.57
CA GLY A 33 -8.13 -31.07 -23.20
C GLY A 33 -9.31 -31.84 -23.81
N VAL A 34 -10.52 -31.33 -23.57
CA VAL A 34 -11.79 -31.90 -24.05
C VAL A 34 -12.74 -30.80 -24.49
N ASP A 35 -13.85 -31.18 -25.12
CA ASP A 35 -14.95 -30.29 -25.45
C ASP A 35 -15.95 -30.17 -24.29
N ASP A 36 -16.79 -29.14 -24.35
CA ASP A 36 -17.74 -28.79 -23.28
C ASP A 36 -18.80 -29.87 -23.03
N ASP A 37 -19.12 -30.68 -24.01
CA ASP A 37 -20.06 -31.79 -23.89
C ASP A 37 -19.49 -33.03 -23.18
N THR A 38 -18.16 -33.08 -22.97
CA THR A 38 -17.46 -34.28 -22.48
C THR A 38 -16.62 -34.05 -21.23
N TRP A 39 -16.59 -32.83 -20.68
CA TRP A 39 -15.75 -32.50 -19.52
C TRP A 39 -16.15 -33.22 -18.23
N GLU A 40 -17.43 -33.59 -18.07
CA GLU A 40 -17.91 -34.35 -16.90
C GLU A 40 -17.22 -35.72 -16.76
N GLY A 41 -16.69 -36.28 -17.85
CA GLY A 41 -15.90 -37.52 -17.80
C GLY A 41 -14.64 -37.44 -16.93
N THR A 42 -14.20 -36.23 -16.54
CA THR A 42 -13.09 -36.01 -15.61
C THR A 42 -13.34 -36.51 -14.18
N TYR A 43 -14.61 -36.67 -13.77
CA TYR A 43 -14.96 -37.23 -12.46
C TYR A 43 -14.68 -38.74 -12.35
N ASP A 44 -14.80 -39.47 -13.46
CA ASP A 44 -14.62 -40.92 -13.48
C ASP A 44 -13.18 -41.33 -13.82
N LYS A 45 -12.53 -40.60 -14.73
CA LYS A 45 -11.19 -40.92 -15.23
C LYS A 45 -10.48 -39.71 -15.82
N SER A 46 -9.21 -39.90 -16.15
CA SER A 46 -8.44 -38.90 -16.89
C SER A 46 -9.08 -38.63 -18.27
N ALA A 47 -9.62 -37.43 -18.48
CA ALA A 47 -10.20 -36.98 -19.73
C ALA A 47 -9.42 -35.75 -20.25
N GLY A 48 -8.90 -35.82 -21.48
CA GLY A 48 -8.06 -34.74 -22.04
C GLY A 48 -6.78 -34.46 -21.25
N GLY A 49 -6.30 -35.42 -20.46
CA GLY A 49 -5.16 -35.23 -19.56
C GLY A 49 -5.50 -34.51 -18.26
N ILE A 50 -6.78 -34.30 -17.93
CA ILE A 50 -7.26 -33.71 -16.69
C ILE A 50 -8.06 -34.77 -15.88
N LEU A 51 -7.92 -34.74 -14.55
CA LEU A 51 -8.67 -35.58 -13.61
C LEU A 51 -9.26 -34.69 -12.50
N THR A 52 -10.48 -35.01 -12.07
CA THR A 52 -11.11 -34.38 -10.91
C THR A 52 -10.80 -35.19 -9.66
N VAL A 53 -10.32 -34.52 -8.61
CA VAL A 53 -10.06 -35.11 -7.28
C VAL A 53 -10.76 -34.29 -6.20
N ARG A 54 -10.88 -34.83 -4.97
CA ARG A 54 -11.52 -34.12 -3.85
C ARG A 54 -10.48 -33.38 -3.02
N SER A 55 -10.81 -32.14 -2.66
CA SER A 55 -10.04 -31.32 -1.72
C SER A 55 -9.98 -31.98 -0.32
N GLU A 56 -9.28 -31.36 0.62
CA GLU A 56 -9.33 -31.72 2.04
C GLU A 56 -10.72 -31.51 2.66
N LEU A 57 -11.51 -30.57 2.14
CA LEU A 57 -12.88 -30.27 2.58
C LEU A 57 -13.95 -30.94 1.71
N GLY A 58 -13.54 -31.74 0.73
CA GLY A 58 -14.42 -32.55 -0.12
C GLY A 58 -14.88 -31.91 -1.42
N GLU A 59 -14.52 -30.65 -1.72
CA GLU A 59 -14.89 -30.03 -2.99
C GLU A 59 -14.11 -30.60 -4.18
N PRO A 60 -14.73 -30.71 -5.36
CA PRO A 60 -14.05 -31.19 -6.56
C PRO A 60 -13.02 -30.17 -7.08
N ILE A 61 -11.87 -30.67 -7.53
CA ILE A 61 -10.79 -29.86 -8.07
C ILE A 61 -10.24 -30.53 -9.35
N HIS A 62 -10.29 -29.80 -10.47
CA HIS A 62 -9.67 -30.23 -11.72
C HIS A 62 -8.15 -30.03 -11.71
N LYS A 63 -7.40 -31.09 -12.03
CA LYS A 63 -5.94 -31.06 -12.08
C LYS A 63 -5.42 -31.83 -13.29
N VAL A 64 -4.24 -31.44 -13.78
CA VAL A 64 -3.51 -32.24 -14.77
C VAL A 64 -3.27 -33.64 -14.22
N ALA A 65 -3.60 -34.67 -14.98
CA ALA A 65 -3.57 -36.08 -14.59
C ALA A 65 -2.13 -36.64 -14.52
N THR A 66 -1.29 -36.01 -13.71
CA THR A 66 0.06 -36.49 -13.37
C THR A 66 -0.01 -37.79 -12.57
N ARG A 67 1.13 -38.46 -12.37
CA ARG A 67 1.20 -39.65 -11.50
C ARG A 67 0.69 -39.33 -10.08
N ALA A 68 1.04 -38.16 -9.54
CA ALA A 68 0.54 -37.71 -8.24
C ALA A 68 -0.98 -37.57 -8.19
N ILE A 69 -1.60 -37.04 -9.24
CA ILE A 69 -3.06 -36.83 -9.27
C ILE A 69 -3.81 -38.15 -9.45
N LYS A 70 -3.26 -39.09 -10.22
CA LYS A 70 -3.81 -40.44 -10.31
C LYS A 70 -3.76 -41.16 -8.97
N LEU A 71 -2.64 -41.06 -8.25
CA LEU A 71 -2.49 -41.60 -6.89
C LEU A 71 -3.47 -40.93 -5.91
N TRP A 72 -3.64 -39.60 -6.01
CA TRP A 72 -4.62 -38.88 -5.20
C TRP A 72 -6.03 -39.41 -5.46
N GLY A 73 -6.46 -39.52 -6.72
CA GLY A 73 -7.77 -40.07 -7.07
C GLY A 73 -7.97 -41.49 -6.52
N GLU A 74 -6.97 -42.35 -6.65
CA GLU A 74 -7.00 -43.70 -6.03
C GLU A 74 -7.17 -43.63 -4.51
N PHE A 75 -6.51 -42.70 -3.83
CA PHE A 75 -6.61 -42.54 -2.37
C PHE A 75 -7.95 -41.97 -1.91
N ASP A 76 -8.55 -41.06 -2.69
CA ASP A 76 -9.91 -40.57 -2.48
C ASP A 76 -10.93 -41.72 -2.47
N ASP A 77 -10.74 -42.73 -3.33
CA ASP A 77 -11.66 -43.86 -3.44
C ASP A 77 -11.35 -45.02 -2.48
N THR A 78 -10.08 -45.20 -2.10
CA THR A 78 -9.63 -46.41 -1.37
C THR A 78 -9.02 -46.11 0.00
N VAL A 79 -7.93 -45.35 0.07
CA VAL A 79 -7.04 -45.28 1.24
C VAL A 79 -7.61 -44.39 2.36
N PHE A 80 -8.35 -43.34 2.04
CA PHE A 80 -9.07 -42.59 3.06
C PHE A 80 -10.26 -43.39 3.65
N GLY A 81 -10.57 -44.57 3.09
CA GLY A 81 -11.61 -45.49 3.56
C GLY A 81 -11.14 -46.90 4.03
N LEU A 82 -9.88 -47.32 3.84
CA LEU A 82 -9.40 -48.72 4.05
C LEU A 82 -7.97 -48.85 4.68
N PRO A 83 -7.52 -50.06 5.11
CA PRO A 83 -6.29 -50.25 5.91
C PRO A 83 -4.97 -49.89 5.22
N LYS A 84 -4.03 -49.35 6.01
CA LYS A 84 -2.92 -48.46 5.58
C LYS A 84 -1.62 -49.14 5.11
N GLU A 85 -1.61 -50.45 4.92
CA GLU A 85 -0.37 -51.25 4.87
C GLU A 85 0.47 -51.14 3.58
N LYS A 86 -0.01 -50.46 2.53
CA LYS A 86 0.70 -50.29 1.24
C LYS A 86 1.13 -48.86 0.87
N CYS A 87 0.84 -47.86 1.70
CA CYS A 87 0.90 -46.45 1.28
C CYS A 87 2.32 -45.87 1.11
N ALA A 88 3.29 -46.30 1.94
CA ALA A 88 4.62 -45.66 1.99
C ALA A 88 5.43 -45.80 0.67
N ALA A 89 5.33 -46.95 0.00
CA ALA A 89 6.05 -47.20 -1.25
C ALA A 89 5.55 -46.32 -2.40
N TRP A 90 4.23 -46.09 -2.47
CA TRP A 90 3.62 -45.25 -3.50
C TRP A 90 3.96 -43.77 -3.33
N LEU A 91 3.92 -43.27 -2.09
CA LEU A 91 4.28 -41.88 -1.77
C LEU A 91 5.70 -41.53 -2.25
N ASN A 92 6.65 -42.44 -2.06
CA ASN A 92 8.04 -42.24 -2.50
C ASN A 92 8.22 -42.23 -4.01
N LYS A 93 7.30 -42.84 -4.77
CA LYS A 93 7.43 -42.98 -6.23
C LYS A 93 6.70 -41.90 -7.01
N ASP A 94 5.50 -41.55 -6.58
CA ASP A 94 4.55 -40.84 -7.45
C ASP A 94 4.07 -39.50 -6.87
N PHE A 95 4.42 -39.15 -5.63
CA PHE A 95 3.93 -37.94 -4.96
C PHE A 95 5.05 -36.97 -4.57
N SER A 96 4.74 -35.67 -4.52
CA SER A 96 5.71 -34.62 -4.16
C SER A 96 5.95 -34.51 -2.66
N LYS A 97 5.06 -35.09 -1.84
CA LYS A 97 5.30 -35.32 -0.41
C LYS A 97 5.70 -36.78 -0.19
N PRO A 98 7.00 -37.12 -0.19
CA PRO A 98 7.43 -38.50 0.00
C PRO A 98 7.15 -38.97 1.42
N TRP A 99 7.26 -40.28 1.62
CA TRP A 99 7.34 -40.85 2.96
C TRP A 99 8.64 -40.37 3.64
N PHE A 100 8.51 -39.91 4.89
CA PHE A 100 9.66 -39.36 5.61
C PHE A 100 10.67 -40.45 5.96
N GLY A 101 10.21 -41.63 6.41
CA GLY A 101 11.07 -42.70 6.92
C GLY A 101 12.14 -43.17 5.93
N TRP A 102 13.41 -43.02 6.33
CA TRP A 102 14.59 -43.27 5.50
C TRP A 102 15.79 -43.64 6.38
N LYS A 103 16.68 -44.49 5.89
CA LYS A 103 17.95 -44.83 6.54
C LYS A 103 19.13 -44.53 5.62
N LYS A 104 20.31 -44.30 6.22
CA LYS A 104 21.55 -44.04 5.47
C LYS A 104 21.94 -45.14 4.50
N ASP A 105 21.53 -46.38 4.76
CA ASP A 105 21.75 -47.53 3.87
C ASP A 105 20.77 -47.59 2.67
N GLY A 106 19.84 -46.63 2.57
CA GLY A 106 18.83 -46.55 1.52
C GLY A 106 17.55 -47.33 1.82
N SER A 107 17.48 -48.07 2.93
CA SER A 107 16.26 -48.76 3.33
C SER A 107 15.19 -47.79 3.86
N VAL A 108 13.92 -48.21 3.77
CA VAL A 108 12.77 -47.43 4.23
C VAL A 108 12.47 -47.77 5.69
N ALA A 109 12.63 -46.79 6.57
CA ALA A 109 12.17 -46.89 7.95
C ALA A 109 10.63 -46.88 8.02
N ARG A 110 10.02 -47.69 8.89
CA ARG A 110 8.56 -47.77 9.03
C ARG A 110 8.00 -46.71 9.97
N ALA A 111 8.82 -46.22 10.88
CA ALA A 111 8.50 -45.13 11.79
C ALA A 111 9.74 -44.28 12.09
N LEU A 112 9.52 -43.09 12.65
CA LEU A 112 10.60 -42.24 13.16
C LEU A 112 11.47 -42.96 14.21
N SER A 113 10.86 -43.82 15.02
CA SER A 113 11.57 -44.64 16.02
C SER A 113 12.51 -45.68 15.44
N ASP A 114 12.48 -45.93 14.13
CA ASP A 114 13.42 -46.82 13.45
C ASP A 114 14.64 -46.07 12.90
N MET A 115 14.66 -44.72 13.00
CA MET A 115 15.71 -43.85 12.49
C MET A 115 16.55 -43.27 13.63
N THR A 116 17.86 -43.12 13.42
CA THR A 116 18.71 -42.36 14.34
C THR A 116 18.39 -40.87 14.28
N TYR A 117 18.76 -40.11 15.32
CA TYR A 117 18.57 -38.66 15.34
C TYR A 117 19.31 -37.95 14.19
N GLU A 118 20.46 -38.49 13.79
CA GLU A 118 21.22 -38.03 12.63
C GLU A 118 20.47 -38.31 11.32
N GLU A 119 19.92 -39.51 11.16
CA GLU A 119 19.10 -39.86 9.98
C GLU A 119 17.88 -38.95 9.85
N VAL A 120 17.18 -38.65 10.95
CA VAL A 120 16.04 -37.70 10.95
C VAL A 120 16.50 -36.30 10.53
N SER A 121 17.60 -35.81 11.11
CA SER A 121 18.13 -34.47 10.79
C SER A 121 18.56 -34.33 9.33
N LEU A 122 19.26 -35.33 8.80
CA LEU A 122 19.67 -35.36 7.39
C LEU A 122 18.46 -35.46 6.45
N ARG A 123 17.45 -36.25 6.82
CA ARG A 123 16.22 -36.37 6.03
C ARG A 123 15.39 -35.09 6.02
N MET A 124 15.34 -34.36 7.13
CA MET A 124 14.75 -33.01 7.19
C MET A 124 15.41 -32.06 6.19
N VAL A 125 16.75 -31.99 6.20
CA VAL A 125 17.49 -31.13 5.27
C VAL A 125 17.26 -31.57 3.83
N HIS A 126 17.36 -32.87 3.53
CA HIS A 126 17.17 -33.37 2.17
C HIS A 126 15.80 -33.02 1.56
N LEU A 127 14.75 -32.94 2.39
CA LEU A 127 13.39 -32.66 1.92
C LEU A 127 12.95 -31.20 2.04
N MET A 128 13.72 -30.36 2.73
CA MET A 128 13.34 -28.96 3.00
C MET A 128 14.38 -27.92 2.56
N PHE A 129 15.60 -28.36 2.24
CA PHE A 129 16.69 -27.53 1.75
C PHE A 129 17.00 -27.86 0.29
N VAL A 130 16.99 -26.84 -0.55
CA VAL A 130 17.25 -26.92 -1.98
C VAL A 130 18.75 -26.82 -2.21
N SER A 131 19.46 -27.95 -2.11
CA SER A 131 20.92 -27.97 -2.05
C SER A 131 21.61 -27.29 -3.24
N HIS A 132 21.09 -27.44 -4.46
CA HIS A 132 21.70 -26.85 -5.66
C HIS A 132 21.46 -25.33 -5.78
N GLN A 133 20.59 -24.75 -4.95
CA GLN A 133 20.37 -23.30 -4.85
C GLN A 133 20.82 -22.72 -3.50
N SER A 134 21.38 -23.56 -2.62
CA SER A 134 21.81 -23.19 -1.26
C SER A 134 20.76 -22.38 -0.50
N ARG A 135 19.48 -22.79 -0.57
CA ARG A 135 18.37 -22.13 0.12
C ARG A 135 17.43 -23.12 0.79
N TRP A 136 16.75 -22.66 1.83
CA TRP A 136 15.58 -23.36 2.35
C TRP A 136 14.36 -23.12 1.44
N ALA A 137 13.49 -24.12 1.31
CA ALA A 137 12.21 -23.95 0.61
C ALA A 137 11.32 -22.88 1.30
N ASP A 138 11.47 -22.74 2.62
CA ASP A 138 10.85 -21.68 3.42
C ASP A 138 11.66 -21.43 4.70
N PRO A 139 11.77 -20.18 5.20
CA PRO A 139 12.48 -19.88 6.45
C PRO A 139 11.95 -20.64 7.68
N SER A 140 10.65 -20.97 7.72
CA SER A 140 10.07 -21.76 8.82
C SER A 140 10.56 -23.22 8.81
N SER A 141 10.92 -23.78 7.66
CA SER A 141 11.55 -25.11 7.56
C SER A 141 12.95 -25.16 8.17
N ARG A 142 13.72 -24.08 8.00
CA ARG A 142 15.01 -23.90 8.69
C ARG A 142 14.81 -23.88 10.20
N ASN A 143 13.86 -23.08 10.66
CA ASN A 143 13.58 -22.92 12.08
C ASN A 143 13.05 -24.24 12.70
N LEU A 144 12.23 -24.99 11.97
CA LEU A 144 11.78 -26.34 12.35
C LEU A 144 12.96 -27.29 12.55
N THR A 145 13.90 -27.30 11.61
CA THR A 145 15.13 -28.11 11.71
C THR A 145 15.96 -27.67 12.92
N GLY A 146 16.06 -26.37 13.17
CA GLY A 146 16.73 -25.85 14.36
C GLY A 146 16.08 -26.24 15.69
N ASP A 147 14.75 -26.21 15.76
CA ASP A 147 14.00 -26.69 16.93
C ASP A 147 14.23 -28.18 17.19
N TRP A 148 14.30 -28.99 16.12
CA TRP A 148 14.63 -30.41 16.20
C TRP A 148 16.05 -30.64 16.73
N LEU A 149 17.05 -29.93 16.19
CA LEU A 149 18.44 -30.04 16.67
C LEU A 149 18.57 -29.60 18.14
N ARG A 150 17.87 -28.55 18.56
CA ARG A 150 17.82 -28.16 19.99
C ARG A 150 17.17 -29.20 20.87
N ARG A 151 16.20 -29.97 20.35
CA ARG A 151 15.63 -31.11 21.08
C ARG A 151 16.66 -32.22 21.27
N ILE A 152 17.43 -32.53 20.23
CA ILE A 152 18.52 -33.50 20.28
C ILE A 152 19.55 -33.09 21.34
N GLU A 153 19.99 -31.83 21.34
CA GLU A 153 20.93 -31.33 22.36
C GLU A 153 20.40 -31.54 23.77
N LYS A 154 19.12 -31.22 24.01
CA LYS A 154 18.49 -31.42 25.33
C LYS A 154 18.39 -32.88 25.71
N HIS A 155 18.13 -33.78 24.76
CA HIS A 155 18.07 -35.22 25.00
C HIS A 155 19.43 -35.77 25.45
N PHE A 156 20.52 -35.33 24.82
CA PHE A 156 21.88 -35.77 25.13
C PHE A 156 22.61 -34.88 26.16
N ALA A 157 21.97 -33.82 26.65
CA ALA A 157 22.51 -32.96 27.69
C ALA A 157 22.64 -33.73 29.01
N GLY A 158 23.79 -33.58 29.69
CA GLY A 158 24.02 -34.21 30.99
C GLY A 158 24.47 -35.68 30.96
N VAL A 159 24.49 -36.35 29.80
CA VAL A 159 25.02 -37.73 29.66
C VAL A 159 26.51 -37.81 30.03
N ASN A 160 27.24 -36.69 29.91
CA ASN A 160 28.66 -36.57 30.27
C ASN A 160 28.91 -35.83 31.61
N GLY A 161 27.91 -35.64 32.47
CA GLY A 161 28.09 -35.09 33.83
C GLY A 161 28.24 -33.57 33.96
N GLU A 162 28.30 -32.81 32.87
CA GLU A 162 28.35 -31.34 32.87
C GLU A 162 26.97 -30.76 32.53
N SER A 163 26.31 -30.12 33.51
CA SER A 163 24.92 -29.65 33.41
C SER A 163 24.75 -28.25 32.81
N ASN A 164 25.84 -27.51 32.56
CA ASN A 164 25.82 -26.11 32.12
C ASN A 164 26.62 -25.88 30.82
N LYS A 165 26.19 -26.50 29.71
CA LYS A 165 26.78 -26.24 28.38
C LYS A 165 25.89 -25.30 27.57
N PRO A 166 26.45 -24.27 26.90
CA PRO A 166 25.69 -23.50 25.92
C PRO A 166 25.28 -24.42 24.76
N SER A 167 24.13 -24.13 24.15
CA SER A 167 23.67 -24.80 22.92
C SER A 167 24.71 -24.65 21.81
N VAL A 168 24.96 -25.70 21.03
CA VAL A 168 25.78 -25.60 19.81
C VAL A 168 25.04 -24.73 18.78
N LEU A 169 23.71 -24.83 18.72
CA LEU A 169 22.84 -24.00 17.89
C LEU A 169 22.38 -22.70 18.58
N GLN A 170 23.28 -21.71 18.62
CA GLN A 170 23.00 -20.38 19.16
C GLN A 170 22.00 -19.58 18.30
N SER A 171 22.10 -19.65 16.97
CA SER A 171 21.23 -18.95 16.02
C SER A 171 20.81 -19.87 14.87
N TYR A 172 19.58 -19.73 14.38
CA TYR A 172 19.12 -20.49 13.20
C TYR A 172 19.80 -20.05 11.90
N THR A 173 20.48 -18.90 11.86
CA THR A 173 21.34 -18.52 10.72
C THR A 173 22.52 -19.48 10.52
N SER A 174 22.94 -20.21 11.57
CA SER A 174 23.93 -21.28 11.43
C SER A 174 23.46 -22.44 10.55
N LEU A 175 22.15 -22.50 10.26
CA LEU A 175 21.55 -23.48 9.34
C LEU A 175 21.34 -22.93 7.93
N ASP A 176 21.82 -21.73 7.60
CA ASP A 176 21.77 -21.24 6.22
C ASP A 176 22.63 -22.12 5.28
N ASP A 177 23.68 -22.76 5.81
CA ASP A 177 24.39 -23.89 5.21
C ASP A 177 24.32 -25.12 6.14
N PRO A 178 23.27 -25.96 6.03
CA PRO A 178 22.93 -26.91 7.07
C PRO A 178 23.79 -28.18 7.09
N LEU A 179 24.35 -28.61 5.95
CA LEU A 179 25.08 -29.88 5.88
C LEU A 179 26.39 -29.85 6.68
N PRO A 180 27.27 -28.83 6.54
CA PRO A 180 28.47 -28.73 7.37
C PRO A 180 28.13 -28.56 8.85
N PHE A 181 27.07 -27.79 9.17
CA PHE A 181 26.62 -27.61 10.54
C PHE A 181 26.17 -28.94 11.18
N ILE A 182 25.32 -29.71 10.50
CA ILE A 182 24.84 -31.02 10.98
C ILE A 182 26.02 -31.97 11.20
N GLN A 183 26.99 -31.99 10.29
CA GLN A 183 28.18 -32.81 10.44
C GLN A 183 28.95 -32.46 11.73
N SER A 184 29.19 -31.18 12.00
CA SER A 184 29.86 -30.72 13.23
C SER A 184 29.01 -30.97 14.48
N PHE A 185 27.70 -30.80 14.38
CA PHE A 185 26.75 -31.02 15.46
C PHE A 185 26.81 -32.46 15.98
N PHE A 186 26.77 -33.46 15.08
CA PHE A 186 26.82 -34.87 15.46
C PHE A 186 28.22 -35.38 15.84
N GLN A 187 29.29 -34.63 15.56
CA GLN A 187 30.59 -34.86 16.20
C GLN A 187 30.56 -34.53 17.71
N THR A 188 29.72 -33.58 18.11
CA THR A 188 29.53 -33.22 19.53
C THR A 188 28.48 -34.12 20.19
N CYS A 189 27.37 -34.38 19.50
CA CYS A 189 26.27 -35.24 19.98
C CYS A 189 26.39 -36.67 19.43
N VAL A 190 27.52 -37.35 19.73
CA VAL A 190 27.86 -38.66 19.13
C VAL A 190 26.78 -39.72 19.33
N GLY A 191 26.10 -39.72 20.49
CA GLY A 191 25.00 -40.66 20.78
C GLY A 191 23.86 -40.59 19.75
N GLY A 192 23.61 -39.42 19.16
CA GLY A 192 22.57 -39.23 18.14
C GLY A 192 22.86 -39.93 16.80
N THR A 193 24.08 -40.41 16.57
CA THR A 193 24.46 -41.16 15.36
C THR A 193 24.12 -42.65 15.45
N THR A 194 23.95 -43.17 16.68
CA THR A 194 23.73 -44.61 16.94
C THR A 194 22.39 -44.90 17.61
N GLN A 195 21.92 -44.00 18.48
CA GLN A 195 20.65 -44.17 19.17
C GLN A 195 19.49 -43.85 18.24
N LEU A 196 18.50 -44.75 18.22
CA LEU A 196 17.22 -44.53 17.56
C LEU A 196 16.39 -43.47 18.30
N SER A 197 15.56 -42.76 17.54
CA SER A 197 14.72 -41.69 18.09
C SER A 197 13.79 -42.23 19.18
N ALA A 198 13.88 -41.64 20.38
CA ALA A 198 12.99 -42.00 21.48
C ALA A 198 11.52 -41.69 21.15
N ALA A 199 10.60 -42.36 21.84
CA ALA A 199 9.16 -42.20 21.60
C ALA A 199 8.69 -40.76 21.89
N GLU A 200 9.20 -40.14 22.95
CA GLU A 200 8.89 -38.76 23.34
C GLU A 200 9.38 -37.76 22.29
N ASP A 201 10.53 -38.03 21.67
CA ASP A 201 11.12 -37.17 20.66
C ASP A 201 10.44 -37.35 19.31
N SER A 202 10.00 -38.56 18.98
CA SER A 202 9.15 -38.84 17.83
C SER A 202 7.82 -38.09 17.94
N ALA A 203 7.19 -38.09 19.13
CA ALA A 203 5.98 -37.32 19.39
C ALA A 203 6.22 -35.81 19.29
N PHE A 204 7.35 -35.32 19.82
CA PHE A 204 7.75 -33.92 19.68
C PHE A 204 7.93 -33.54 18.21
N PHE A 205 8.62 -34.36 17.41
CA PHE A 205 8.81 -34.13 15.97
C PHE A 205 7.48 -33.97 15.23
N LEU A 206 6.51 -34.86 15.49
CA LEU A 206 5.19 -34.79 14.89
C LEU A 206 4.45 -33.50 15.30
N ALA A 207 4.51 -33.13 16.58
CA ALA A 207 3.87 -31.92 17.10
C ALA A 207 4.45 -30.65 16.47
N ILE A 208 5.78 -30.53 16.37
CA ILE A 208 6.40 -29.36 15.74
C ILE A 208 6.19 -29.32 14.22
N SER A 209 6.02 -30.47 13.57
CA SER A 209 5.72 -30.55 12.12
C SER A 209 4.29 -30.07 11.77
N GLN A 210 3.38 -29.98 12.74
CA GLN A 210 2.01 -29.45 12.57
C GLN A 210 1.82 -28.04 13.17
N ARG A 211 2.89 -27.38 13.63
CA ARG A 211 2.78 -26.12 14.36
C ARG A 211 2.12 -25.02 13.52
N HIS A 212 1.26 -24.23 14.14
CA HIS A 212 0.62 -23.08 13.50
C HIS A 212 1.63 -21.96 13.21
N GLY A 213 1.41 -21.21 12.12
CA GLY A 213 2.30 -20.12 11.71
C GLY A 213 3.56 -20.56 10.96
N GLN A 214 3.67 -21.85 10.63
CA GLN A 214 4.75 -22.44 9.85
C GLN A 214 4.21 -23.04 8.55
N LYS A 215 5.06 -23.07 7.49
CA LYS A 215 4.75 -23.78 6.25
C LYS A 215 4.59 -25.30 6.53
N PRO A 216 3.49 -25.93 6.08
CA PRO A 216 3.31 -27.38 6.23
C PRO A 216 4.49 -28.15 5.64
N VAL A 217 4.94 -29.19 6.35
CA VAL A 217 6.11 -29.97 5.92
C VAL A 217 5.88 -30.64 4.56
N PRO A 218 6.91 -30.71 3.69
CA PRO A 218 6.80 -31.27 2.35
C PRO A 218 6.91 -32.80 2.32
N PHE A 219 6.46 -33.50 3.36
CA PHE A 219 6.56 -34.95 3.50
C PHE A 219 5.46 -35.55 4.38
N ILE A 220 5.33 -36.86 4.37
CA ILE A 220 4.39 -37.62 5.22
C ILE A 220 5.18 -38.29 6.34
N PRO A 221 5.08 -37.82 7.60
CA PRO A 221 5.86 -38.38 8.70
C PRO A 221 5.21 -39.58 9.39
N VAL A 222 3.89 -39.75 9.25
CA VAL A 222 3.11 -40.81 9.90
C VAL A 222 1.85 -41.14 9.10
N LEU A 223 1.38 -42.38 9.19
CA LEU A 223 0.12 -42.86 8.60
C LEU A 223 -0.96 -43.05 9.68
N ASP A 224 -1.43 -41.97 10.27
CA ASP A 224 -2.45 -41.96 11.34
C ASP A 224 -3.77 -41.33 10.86
N ALA A 225 -4.65 -40.93 11.79
CA ALA A 225 -5.93 -40.28 11.46
C ALA A 225 -5.76 -38.92 10.76
N SER A 226 -4.58 -38.30 10.86
CA SER A 226 -4.25 -37.02 10.21
C SER A 226 -3.61 -37.17 8.83
N PHE A 227 -3.51 -38.40 8.30
CA PHE A 227 -2.88 -38.68 7.00
C PHE A 227 -3.43 -37.83 5.84
N GLU A 228 -4.75 -37.65 5.77
CA GLU A 228 -5.39 -36.82 4.73
C GLU A 228 -4.89 -35.37 4.77
N VAL A 229 -4.77 -34.80 5.97
CA VAL A 229 -4.24 -33.45 6.18
C VAL A 229 -2.78 -33.38 5.72
N TRP A 230 -1.94 -34.35 6.11
CA TRP A 230 -0.54 -34.40 5.66
C TRP A 230 -0.44 -34.47 4.13
N PHE A 231 -1.30 -35.26 3.49
CA PHE A 231 -1.29 -35.50 2.06
C PHE A 231 -1.76 -34.29 1.25
N LYS A 232 -2.91 -33.70 1.63
CA LYS A 232 -3.63 -32.70 0.82
C LYS A 232 -3.23 -31.25 1.11
N LYS A 233 -2.84 -30.92 2.34
CA LYS A 233 -2.58 -29.53 2.77
C LYS A 233 -1.40 -28.89 2.04
N ASP A 234 -1.50 -27.60 1.71
CA ASP A 234 -0.45 -26.78 1.06
C ASP A 234 0.26 -27.50 -0.09
N SER A 235 -0.52 -27.86 -1.10
CA SER A 235 -0.13 -28.81 -2.12
C SER A 235 0.14 -28.22 -3.51
N LEU A 236 -0.08 -26.91 -3.67
CA LEU A 236 -0.07 -26.24 -4.98
C LEU A 236 1.27 -25.58 -5.31
N TRP A 237 1.97 -25.03 -4.30
CA TRP A 237 3.19 -24.22 -4.49
C TRP A 237 4.31 -24.95 -5.24
N ALA A 238 4.39 -26.28 -5.12
CA ALA A 238 5.42 -27.10 -5.78
C ALA A 238 5.33 -27.05 -7.31
N ALA A 239 4.19 -26.64 -7.88
CA ALA A 239 4.05 -26.43 -9.32
C ALA A 239 4.75 -25.14 -9.82
N GLU A 240 5.03 -24.20 -8.93
CA GLU A 240 5.77 -22.96 -9.22
C GLU A 240 7.24 -23.06 -8.80
N ASP A 241 7.55 -23.84 -7.77
CA ASP A 241 8.92 -24.12 -7.31
C ASP A 241 9.25 -25.62 -7.41
N ILE A 242 9.36 -26.13 -8.64
CA ILE A 242 9.72 -27.54 -8.89
C ILE A 242 11.11 -27.89 -8.36
N GLU A 243 11.99 -26.89 -8.26
CA GLU A 243 13.35 -27.05 -7.79
C GLU A 243 13.41 -27.51 -6.32
N ALA A 244 12.39 -27.17 -5.53
CA ALA A 244 12.24 -27.60 -4.15
C ALA A 244 11.59 -28.99 -3.99
N VAL A 245 11.11 -29.61 -5.06
CA VAL A 245 10.71 -31.02 -5.06
C VAL A 245 11.97 -31.87 -5.09
N PHE A 246 12.06 -32.85 -4.18
CA PHE A 246 13.31 -33.57 -3.88
C PHE A 246 14.00 -34.24 -5.09
N ASP A 247 13.26 -34.56 -6.16
CA ASP A 247 13.76 -35.10 -7.42
C ASP A 247 13.34 -34.28 -8.65
N GLN A 248 12.76 -33.09 -8.44
CA GLN A 248 12.36 -32.11 -9.47
C GLN A 248 11.41 -32.68 -10.55
N ASP A 249 10.72 -33.77 -10.24
CA ASP A 249 9.86 -34.46 -11.18
C ASP A 249 8.46 -33.81 -11.25
N PRO A 250 8.08 -33.20 -12.38
CA PRO A 250 6.79 -32.52 -12.51
C PRO A 250 5.60 -33.49 -12.46
N GLN A 251 5.82 -34.79 -12.63
CA GLN A 251 4.75 -35.80 -12.48
C GLN A 251 4.32 -36.02 -11.02
N ARG A 252 5.06 -35.47 -10.06
CA ARG A 252 4.76 -35.55 -8.63
C ARG A 252 3.97 -34.37 -8.10
N VAL A 253 3.86 -33.29 -8.87
CA VAL A 253 3.21 -32.06 -8.45
C VAL A 253 1.75 -32.02 -8.87
N ARG A 254 1.03 -31.06 -8.27
CA ARG A 254 -0.41 -30.89 -8.43
C ARG A 254 -0.65 -29.59 -9.17
N ILE A 255 -1.21 -29.68 -10.37
CA ILE A 255 -1.31 -28.56 -11.31
C ILE A 255 -2.79 -28.33 -11.61
N LEU A 256 -3.33 -27.17 -11.25
CA LEU A 256 -4.73 -26.82 -11.53
C LEU A 256 -4.89 -26.48 -13.01
N GLN A 257 -5.83 -27.14 -13.69
CA GLN A 257 -6.13 -26.86 -15.09
C GLN A 257 -7.58 -27.20 -15.41
N GLY A 258 -8.24 -26.31 -16.16
CA GLY A 258 -9.60 -26.51 -16.64
C GLY A 258 -9.62 -27.46 -17.85
N PRO A 259 -10.50 -28.48 -17.86
CA PRO A 259 -10.52 -29.52 -18.91
C PRO A 259 -10.80 -29.00 -20.31
N VAL A 260 -11.67 -27.99 -20.44
CA VAL A 260 -11.96 -27.36 -21.73
C VAL A 260 -10.90 -26.32 -22.09
N ALA A 261 -10.45 -25.51 -21.13
CA ALA A 261 -9.52 -24.41 -21.36
C ALA A 261 -8.12 -24.88 -21.76
N VAL A 262 -7.64 -25.99 -21.21
CA VAL A 262 -6.26 -26.47 -21.40
C VAL A 262 -5.93 -26.77 -22.87
N LYS A 263 -6.93 -27.13 -23.68
CA LYS A 263 -6.73 -27.36 -25.12
C LYS A 263 -6.24 -26.12 -25.87
N HIS A 264 -6.47 -24.92 -25.33
CA HIS A 264 -6.03 -23.66 -25.94
C HIS A 264 -4.60 -23.27 -25.53
N SER A 265 -4.03 -23.88 -24.48
CA SER A 265 -2.66 -23.65 -24.04
C SER A 265 -1.66 -24.41 -24.92
N LYS A 266 -1.37 -23.88 -26.11
CA LYS A 266 -0.49 -24.54 -27.10
C LYS A 266 0.95 -24.06 -27.12
N VAL A 267 1.19 -22.83 -26.71
CA VAL A 267 2.52 -22.21 -26.73
C VAL A 267 2.95 -21.96 -25.28
N LYS A 268 4.13 -22.49 -24.94
CA LYS A 268 4.79 -22.23 -23.67
C LYS A 268 5.54 -20.91 -23.75
N ASP A 269 5.48 -20.13 -22.67
CA ASP A 269 6.22 -18.87 -22.49
C ASP A 269 5.89 -17.80 -23.54
N GLU A 270 4.65 -17.77 -24.04
CA GLU A 270 4.10 -16.60 -24.73
C GLU A 270 3.93 -15.45 -23.71
N PRO A 271 4.40 -14.22 -23.98
CA PRO A 271 4.16 -13.09 -23.09
C PRO A 271 2.66 -12.86 -22.85
N ILE A 272 2.26 -12.57 -21.61
CA ILE A 272 0.86 -12.35 -21.26
C ILE A 272 0.20 -11.23 -22.08
N LYS A 273 1.01 -10.22 -22.45
CA LYS A 273 0.62 -9.14 -23.34
C LYS A 273 0.19 -9.66 -24.71
N ASP A 274 0.95 -10.59 -25.28
CA ASP A 274 0.70 -11.10 -26.62
C ASP A 274 -0.48 -12.09 -26.58
N LEU A 275 -0.52 -12.98 -25.58
CA LEU A 275 -1.61 -13.93 -25.38
C LEU A 275 -2.98 -13.22 -25.28
N LEU A 276 -3.12 -12.23 -24.40
CA LEU A 276 -4.37 -11.46 -24.27
C LEU A 276 -4.57 -10.47 -25.42
N GLY A 277 -3.49 -9.89 -25.94
CA GLY A 277 -3.51 -8.94 -27.06
C GLY A 277 -4.03 -9.56 -28.36
N ASN A 278 -3.65 -10.81 -28.63
CA ASN A 278 -4.10 -11.57 -29.80
C ASN A 278 -5.61 -11.85 -29.74
N ILE A 279 -6.11 -12.25 -28.56
CA ILE A 279 -7.56 -12.43 -28.33
C ILE A 279 -8.29 -11.10 -28.54
N ASN A 280 -7.84 -10.04 -27.87
CA ASN A 280 -8.45 -8.72 -27.95
C ASN A 280 -8.49 -8.16 -29.39
N SER A 281 -7.40 -8.31 -30.14
CA SER A 281 -7.28 -7.84 -31.53
C SER A 281 -8.25 -8.54 -32.47
N SER A 282 -8.64 -9.79 -32.18
CA SER A 282 -9.64 -10.52 -32.97
C SER A 282 -11.08 -10.02 -32.76
N HIS A 283 -11.33 -9.28 -31.67
CA HIS A 283 -12.66 -8.79 -31.30
C HIS A 283 -12.88 -7.30 -31.57
N ILE A 284 -11.83 -6.52 -31.80
CA ILE A 284 -11.92 -5.06 -31.85
C ILE A 284 -12.26 -4.51 -33.25
N GLN A 285 -13.30 -3.68 -33.29
CA GLN A 285 -13.46 -2.55 -34.22
C GLN A 285 -13.74 -1.29 -33.39
N LEU A 286 -12.72 -0.48 -33.09
CA LEU A 286 -12.88 0.71 -32.23
C LEU A 286 -13.15 1.97 -33.07
N PRO A 287 -14.18 2.77 -32.74
CA PRO A 287 -14.32 4.12 -33.30
C PRO A 287 -13.25 5.06 -32.73
N VAL A 288 -12.93 6.13 -33.46
CA VAL A 288 -12.01 7.18 -33.00
C VAL A 288 -12.73 8.06 -31.99
N ILE A 289 -12.30 8.03 -30.74
CA ILE A 289 -12.77 8.89 -29.63
C ILE A 289 -11.56 9.35 -28.81
N ASP A 290 -11.67 10.49 -28.11
CA ASP A 290 -10.56 11.08 -27.33
C ASP A 290 -10.10 10.16 -26.18
N TYR A 291 -11.05 9.53 -25.49
CA TYR A 291 -10.79 8.53 -24.45
C TYR A 291 -11.97 7.57 -24.30
N LEU A 292 -11.71 6.38 -23.75
CA LEU A 292 -12.74 5.36 -23.50
C LEU A 292 -13.42 5.61 -22.15
N ALA A 293 -14.74 5.84 -22.18
CA ALA A 293 -15.58 5.98 -21.01
C ALA A 293 -17.03 5.59 -21.32
N PRO A 294 -17.88 5.36 -20.29
CA PRO A 294 -19.32 5.21 -20.49
C PRO A 294 -19.88 6.37 -21.31
N ARG A 295 -20.83 6.07 -22.20
CA ARG A 295 -21.46 7.10 -23.02
C ARG A 295 -22.09 8.16 -22.12
N PRO A 296 -21.80 9.47 -22.33
CA PRO A 296 -22.42 10.55 -21.58
C PRO A 296 -23.95 10.47 -21.63
N SER A 297 -24.60 10.79 -20.51
CA SER A 297 -26.05 10.97 -20.49
C SER A 297 -26.43 12.18 -21.33
N THR A 298 -27.58 12.13 -22.02
CA THR A 298 -28.11 13.30 -22.73
C THR A 298 -28.35 14.46 -21.76
N THR A 299 -28.04 15.68 -22.20
CA THR A 299 -27.99 16.90 -21.38
C THR A 299 -29.29 17.13 -20.61
N VAL A 300 -29.19 17.12 -19.27
CA VAL A 300 -30.22 17.61 -18.37
C VAL A 300 -30.21 19.14 -18.43
N ALA A 301 -31.38 19.79 -18.52
CA ALA A 301 -31.45 21.24 -18.43
C ALA A 301 -30.92 21.69 -17.06
N CYS A 302 -29.94 22.59 -17.03
CA CYS A 302 -29.40 23.14 -15.79
C CYS A 302 -30.35 24.22 -15.26
N PRO A 303 -31.09 23.98 -14.16
CA PRO A 303 -32.04 24.96 -13.64
C PRO A 303 -31.31 26.15 -13.03
N ASN A 304 -31.97 27.32 -13.02
CA ASN A 304 -31.52 28.53 -12.33
C ASN A 304 -30.16 29.10 -12.79
N VAL A 305 -29.70 28.70 -13.98
CA VAL A 305 -28.50 29.24 -14.62
C VAL A 305 -28.89 29.88 -15.95
N LYS A 306 -28.53 31.14 -16.14
CA LYS A 306 -28.73 31.82 -17.42
C LYS A 306 -27.56 31.50 -18.34
N ILE A 307 -27.87 30.86 -19.46
CA ILE A 307 -26.88 30.41 -20.46
C ILE A 307 -26.96 31.34 -21.66
N SER A 308 -25.82 31.89 -22.08
CA SER A 308 -25.69 32.62 -23.34
C SER A 308 -24.47 32.14 -24.11
N GLU A 309 -24.52 32.23 -25.44
CA GLU A 309 -23.43 31.80 -26.31
C GLU A 309 -23.10 32.92 -27.30
N ALA A 310 -21.85 33.34 -27.34
CA ALA A 310 -21.37 34.41 -28.21
C ALA A 310 -19.92 34.13 -28.63
N SER A 311 -19.63 34.26 -29.93
CA SER A 311 -18.27 34.15 -30.50
C SER A 311 -17.50 32.88 -30.09
N GLY A 312 -18.18 31.73 -30.05
CA GLY A 312 -17.58 30.45 -29.66
C GLY A 312 -17.28 30.31 -28.16
N ARG A 313 -17.82 31.22 -27.33
CA ARG A 313 -17.76 31.15 -25.87
C ARG A 313 -19.17 30.96 -25.32
N ARG A 314 -19.29 30.07 -24.34
CA ARG A 314 -20.52 29.85 -23.58
C ARG A 314 -20.38 30.47 -22.21
N VAL A 315 -21.34 31.30 -21.82
CA VAL A 315 -21.36 32.02 -20.55
C VAL A 315 -22.52 31.51 -19.71
N TYR A 316 -22.23 31.17 -18.46
CA TYR A 316 -23.18 30.73 -17.45
C TYR A 316 -23.21 31.77 -16.33
N GLU A 317 -24.36 32.39 -16.10
CA GLU A 317 -24.57 33.37 -15.03
C GLU A 317 -25.50 32.77 -13.97
N PHE A 318 -25.06 32.80 -12.71
CA PHE A 318 -25.75 32.18 -11.59
C PHE A 318 -26.45 33.24 -10.75
N GLY A 319 -27.70 32.96 -10.35
CA GLY A 319 -28.41 33.79 -9.38
C GLY A 319 -28.16 33.34 -7.94
N SER A 320 -29.12 33.65 -7.06
CA SER A 320 -29.10 33.20 -5.66
C SER A 320 -29.54 31.74 -5.47
N SER A 321 -30.35 31.20 -6.39
CA SER A 321 -30.73 29.79 -6.40
C SER A 321 -29.78 29.00 -7.29
N LEU A 322 -29.20 27.92 -6.76
CA LEU A 322 -28.10 27.19 -7.39
C LEU A 322 -28.54 25.79 -7.83
N PRO A 323 -28.05 25.29 -8.97
CA PRO A 323 -28.24 23.90 -9.35
C PRO A 323 -27.45 22.96 -8.43
N SER A 324 -27.84 21.69 -8.38
CA SER A 324 -27.02 20.67 -7.70
C SER A 324 -25.66 20.50 -8.38
N PRO A 325 -24.57 20.21 -7.65
CA PRO A 325 -23.25 20.02 -8.23
C PRO A 325 -23.20 18.97 -9.35
N SER A 326 -23.93 17.87 -9.23
CA SER A 326 -23.98 16.81 -10.26
C SER A 326 -24.54 17.31 -11.60
N VAL A 327 -25.69 17.99 -11.57
CA VAL A 327 -26.30 18.61 -12.77
C VAL A 327 -25.38 19.68 -13.36
N TRP A 328 -24.71 20.47 -12.50
CA TRP A 328 -23.74 21.47 -12.95
C TRP A 328 -22.54 20.83 -13.66
N PHE A 329 -21.92 19.80 -13.08
CA PHE A 329 -20.76 19.14 -13.70
C PHE A 329 -21.10 18.46 -15.03
N GLU A 330 -22.27 17.84 -15.14
CA GLU A 330 -22.72 17.29 -16.43
C GLU A 330 -22.98 18.39 -17.47
N THR A 331 -23.52 19.53 -17.05
CA THR A 331 -23.73 20.70 -17.92
C THR A 331 -22.41 21.30 -18.40
N LEU A 332 -21.46 21.47 -17.48
CA LEU A 332 -20.13 22.02 -17.75
C LEU A 332 -19.30 21.09 -18.65
N ALA A 333 -19.36 19.79 -18.41
CA ALA A 333 -18.69 18.77 -19.20
C ALA A 333 -19.17 18.71 -20.65
N GLY A 334 -20.48 18.89 -20.86
CA GLY A 334 -21.11 18.73 -22.16
C GLY A 334 -21.18 17.27 -22.64
N PRO A 335 -21.80 17.01 -23.80
CA PRO A 335 -22.12 15.66 -24.27
C PRO A 335 -20.94 14.94 -24.95
N GLN A 336 -19.84 15.64 -25.23
CA GLN A 336 -18.68 15.06 -25.90
C GLN A 336 -17.64 14.57 -24.88
N LEU A 337 -16.98 13.45 -25.18
CA LEU A 337 -15.83 12.99 -24.42
C LEU A 337 -14.65 13.92 -24.73
N SER A 338 -14.43 14.92 -23.88
CA SER A 338 -13.38 15.95 -24.02
C SER A 338 -12.49 16.02 -22.78
N TRP A 339 -11.39 16.78 -22.87
CA TRP A 339 -10.52 17.06 -21.72
C TRP A 339 -11.29 17.66 -20.54
N LEU A 340 -12.24 18.58 -20.81
CA LEU A 340 -13.03 19.24 -19.79
C LEU A 340 -13.98 18.24 -19.11
N ARG A 341 -14.62 17.37 -19.90
CA ARG A 341 -15.46 16.30 -19.35
C ARG A 341 -14.65 15.37 -18.46
N ALA A 342 -13.48 14.90 -18.92
CA ALA A 342 -12.60 14.07 -18.11
C ALA A 342 -12.23 14.78 -16.79
N LEU A 343 -11.85 16.07 -16.87
CA LEU A 343 -11.45 16.87 -15.72
C LEU A 343 -12.56 17.04 -14.68
N VAL A 344 -13.82 17.27 -15.07
CA VAL A 344 -14.89 17.59 -14.10
C VAL A 344 -15.75 16.39 -13.71
N THR A 345 -15.78 15.33 -14.51
CA THR A 345 -16.58 14.12 -14.24
C THR A 345 -15.79 12.97 -13.63
N SER A 346 -14.46 12.94 -13.80
CA SER A 346 -13.64 11.91 -13.15
C SER A 346 -13.77 12.02 -11.63
N PRO A 347 -14.06 10.93 -10.91
CA PRO A 347 -14.12 10.96 -9.45
C PRO A 347 -12.72 11.16 -8.84
N THR A 348 -11.67 10.71 -9.55
CA THR A 348 -10.30 10.68 -9.04
C THR A 348 -9.32 11.30 -10.02
N ILE A 349 -8.21 11.82 -9.50
CA ILE A 349 -7.03 12.23 -10.26
C ILE A 349 -5.82 11.42 -9.76
N VAL A 350 -4.91 11.09 -10.67
CA VAL A 350 -3.66 10.40 -10.32
C VAL A 350 -2.62 11.44 -9.87
N GLN A 351 -2.06 11.27 -8.68
CA GLN A 351 -0.95 12.06 -8.15
C GLN A 351 0.24 11.12 -7.90
N GLY A 352 1.26 11.18 -8.76
CA GLY A 352 2.34 10.20 -8.75
C GLY A 352 1.82 8.79 -9.05
N SER A 353 1.83 7.91 -8.05
CA SER A 353 1.28 6.55 -8.13
C SER A 353 -0.05 6.38 -7.39
N GLU A 354 -0.56 7.43 -6.74
CA GLU A 354 -1.77 7.37 -5.93
C GLU A 354 -2.98 7.92 -6.67
N TYR A 355 -4.16 7.45 -6.30
CA TYR A 355 -5.44 8.03 -6.72
C TYR A 355 -5.97 8.90 -5.59
N ILE A 356 -6.17 10.19 -5.87
CA ILE A 356 -6.79 11.14 -4.94
C ILE A 356 -8.19 11.53 -5.44
N ASP A 357 -9.04 12.00 -4.53
CA ASP A 357 -10.31 12.63 -4.90
C ASP A 357 -10.04 13.83 -5.81
N ASN A 358 -10.84 13.96 -6.88
CA ASN A 358 -10.66 15.03 -7.84
C ASN A 358 -10.94 16.42 -7.21
N PRO A 359 -9.92 17.29 -7.02
CA PRO A 359 -10.10 18.59 -6.38
C PRO A 359 -11.01 19.54 -7.15
N MET A 360 -11.12 19.35 -8.48
CA MET A 360 -11.98 20.17 -9.33
C MET A 360 -13.45 20.03 -8.95
N ARG A 361 -13.85 18.87 -8.41
CA ARG A 361 -15.23 18.63 -7.95
C ARG A 361 -15.57 19.44 -6.69
N HIS A 362 -14.58 19.96 -5.98
CA HIS A 362 -14.77 20.89 -4.87
C HIS A 362 -14.63 22.34 -5.33
N LEU A 363 -13.60 22.64 -6.13
CA LEU A 363 -13.31 24.00 -6.61
C LEU A 363 -14.40 24.55 -7.54
N LEU A 364 -15.09 23.69 -8.28
CA LEU A 364 -16.07 24.09 -9.29
C LEU A 364 -17.52 23.94 -8.83
N VAL A 365 -17.76 23.76 -7.53
CA VAL A 365 -19.12 23.75 -6.96
C VAL A 365 -19.80 25.09 -7.25
N PRO A 366 -21.07 25.10 -7.70
CA PRO A 366 -21.72 26.35 -8.08
C PRO A 366 -21.91 27.28 -6.88
N GLN A 367 -21.63 28.57 -7.07
CA GLN A 367 -21.79 29.63 -6.07
C GLN A 367 -22.76 30.73 -6.53
N ALA A 368 -23.31 31.47 -5.56
CA ALA A 368 -24.22 32.58 -5.84
C ALA A 368 -23.50 33.72 -6.55
N ASN A 369 -24.16 34.33 -7.53
CA ASN A 369 -23.66 35.48 -8.31
C ASN A 369 -22.36 35.21 -9.10
N GLN A 370 -21.96 33.95 -9.28
CA GLN A 370 -20.80 33.61 -10.10
C GLN A 370 -21.10 33.71 -11.60
N LYS A 371 -20.05 33.89 -12.40
CA LYS A 371 -20.10 33.82 -13.87
C LYS A 371 -19.02 32.88 -14.39
N VAL A 372 -19.40 31.86 -15.15
CA VAL A 372 -18.48 30.89 -15.75
C VAL A 372 -18.44 31.09 -17.26
N VAL A 373 -17.26 31.27 -17.83
CA VAL A 373 -17.03 31.47 -19.27
C VAL A 373 -16.23 30.29 -19.80
N VAL A 374 -16.82 29.52 -20.71
CA VAL A 374 -16.21 28.34 -21.31
C VAL A 374 -15.90 28.60 -22.78
N SER A 375 -14.67 28.30 -23.18
CA SER A 375 -14.22 28.26 -24.57
C SER A 375 -13.74 26.83 -24.92
N SER A 376 -13.28 26.59 -26.14
CA SER A 376 -12.74 25.29 -26.55
C SER A 376 -11.51 24.84 -25.74
N SER A 377 -10.73 25.81 -25.23
CA SER A 377 -9.45 25.56 -24.56
C SER A 377 -9.35 26.24 -23.19
N SER A 378 -10.42 26.84 -22.67
CA SER A 378 -10.38 27.47 -21.35
C SER A 378 -11.72 27.50 -20.63
N VAL A 379 -11.64 27.56 -19.30
CA VAL A 379 -12.76 27.85 -18.40
C VAL A 379 -12.32 28.94 -17.42
N SER A 380 -13.01 30.07 -17.42
CA SER A 380 -12.76 31.19 -16.51
C SER A 380 -13.95 31.39 -15.58
N ILE A 381 -13.71 31.59 -14.29
CA ILE A 381 -14.75 31.71 -13.26
C ILE A 381 -14.59 33.02 -12.53
N TYR A 382 -15.66 33.82 -12.55
CA TYR A 382 -15.67 35.16 -11.98
C TYR A 382 -16.64 35.27 -10.80
N GLY A 383 -16.30 36.13 -9.84
CA GLY A 383 -17.15 36.47 -8.69
C GLY A 383 -17.34 35.34 -7.66
N ALA A 384 -16.59 34.25 -7.78
CA ALA A 384 -16.70 33.05 -6.95
C ALA A 384 -15.46 32.86 -6.06
N ALA A 385 -15.30 33.70 -5.04
CA ALA A 385 -14.29 33.47 -4.02
C ALA A 385 -14.93 32.81 -2.79
N HIS A 386 -14.26 31.78 -2.26
CA HIS A 386 -14.64 31.09 -1.03
C HIS A 386 -14.31 31.90 0.24
N SER A 387 -13.70 33.08 0.10
CA SER A 387 -13.39 33.99 1.21
C SER A 387 -14.62 34.80 1.64
N PHE A 388 -14.62 35.23 2.91
CA PHE A 388 -15.73 35.99 3.51
C PHE A 388 -15.82 37.40 2.91
N GLY A 389 -17.01 37.80 2.44
CA GLY A 389 -17.29 39.14 1.95
C GLY A 389 -18.05 39.15 0.63
N GLU A 390 -18.45 40.33 0.18
CA GLU A 390 -18.92 40.53 -1.20
C GLU A 390 -17.71 40.65 -2.13
N HIS A 391 -17.70 39.86 -3.21
CA HIS A 391 -16.64 39.87 -4.21
C HIS A 391 -17.07 40.67 -5.44
N LYS A 392 -16.11 41.28 -6.12
CA LYS A 392 -16.37 41.98 -7.38
C LYS A 392 -16.83 41.00 -8.46
N SER A 393 -17.80 41.40 -9.26
CA SER A 393 -18.37 40.55 -10.32
C SER A 393 -17.37 40.21 -11.43
N GLU A 394 -16.33 41.04 -11.55
CA GLU A 394 -15.23 40.95 -12.52
C GLU A 394 -13.97 40.29 -11.97
N PHE A 395 -13.91 39.98 -10.67
CA PHE A 395 -12.79 39.25 -10.07
C PHE A 395 -12.70 37.85 -10.70
N ASN A 396 -11.57 37.51 -11.31
CA ASN A 396 -11.31 36.16 -11.80
C ASN A 396 -10.81 35.31 -10.64
N ALA A 397 -11.56 34.29 -10.24
CA ALA A 397 -11.24 33.40 -9.14
C ALA A 397 -10.48 32.16 -9.61
N ILE A 398 -10.84 31.62 -10.77
CA ILE A 398 -10.28 30.37 -11.30
C ILE A 398 -10.14 30.49 -12.81
N GLU A 399 -8.95 30.15 -13.32
CA GLU A 399 -8.67 30.02 -14.75
C GLU A 399 -8.15 28.60 -15.02
N ILE A 400 -8.85 27.87 -15.87
CA ILE A 400 -8.43 26.55 -16.37
C ILE A 400 -8.09 26.70 -17.84
N LYS A 401 -6.90 26.29 -18.25
CA LYS A 401 -6.46 26.32 -19.66
C LYS A 401 -6.00 24.95 -20.09
N PHE A 402 -6.43 24.54 -21.28
CA PHE A 402 -5.97 23.35 -21.95
C PHE A 402 -5.05 23.73 -23.10
N ASP A 403 -3.82 23.25 -23.07
CA ASP A 403 -2.89 23.40 -24.17
C ASP A 403 -2.99 22.18 -25.10
N GLU A 404 -3.42 22.42 -26.35
CA GLU A 404 -3.63 21.35 -27.31
C GLU A 404 -2.32 20.67 -27.74
N ALA A 405 -1.19 21.39 -27.70
CA ALA A 405 0.11 20.86 -28.11
C ALA A 405 0.71 19.91 -27.06
N SER A 406 0.76 20.33 -25.79
CA SER A 406 1.29 19.52 -24.69
C SER A 406 0.27 18.56 -24.07
N LYS A 407 -1.02 18.76 -24.35
CA LYS A 407 -2.15 18.06 -23.68
C LYS A 407 -2.20 18.29 -22.16
N LEU A 408 -1.57 19.35 -21.68
CA LEU A 408 -1.60 19.74 -20.28
C LEU A 408 -2.82 20.61 -19.97
N ILE A 409 -3.31 20.48 -18.74
CA ILE A 409 -4.37 21.31 -18.17
C ILE A 409 -3.74 22.11 -17.03
N ASP A 410 -3.69 23.43 -17.20
CA ASP A 410 -3.25 24.36 -16.17
C ASP A 410 -4.47 24.86 -15.40
N VAL A 411 -4.48 24.66 -14.09
CA VAL A 411 -5.49 25.22 -13.18
C VAL A 411 -4.83 26.30 -12.34
N THR A 412 -5.22 27.55 -12.55
CA THR A 412 -4.75 28.71 -11.80
C THR A 412 -5.86 29.20 -10.89
N LEU A 413 -5.58 29.27 -9.59
CA LEU A 413 -6.46 29.88 -8.60
C LEU A 413 -5.98 31.32 -8.35
N PHE A 414 -6.91 32.22 -8.04
CA PHE A 414 -6.60 33.61 -7.74
C PHE A 414 -7.21 34.01 -6.39
N GLU A 415 -6.54 34.91 -5.69
CA GLU A 415 -7.05 35.58 -4.48
C GLU A 415 -7.33 37.06 -4.78
N ASP A 416 -8.43 37.60 -4.24
CA ASP A 416 -8.73 39.02 -4.33
C ASP A 416 -7.91 39.79 -3.30
N ARG A 417 -7.00 40.66 -3.77
CA ARG A 417 -6.19 41.52 -2.91
C ARG A 417 -6.27 42.95 -3.43
N GLN A 418 -6.82 43.83 -2.60
CA GLN A 418 -6.91 45.27 -2.89
C GLN A 418 -7.46 45.54 -4.31
N ASP A 419 -8.54 44.87 -4.68
CA ASP A 419 -9.20 45.02 -5.98
C ASP A 419 -8.41 44.44 -7.17
N SER A 420 -7.47 43.52 -6.92
CA SER A 420 -6.68 42.84 -7.95
C SER A 420 -6.73 41.32 -7.78
N SER A 421 -6.80 40.60 -8.90
CA SER A 421 -6.68 39.14 -8.92
C SER A 421 -5.20 38.73 -8.90
N VAL A 422 -4.75 38.18 -7.78
CA VAL A 422 -3.36 37.70 -7.63
C VAL A 422 -3.33 36.18 -7.77
N SER A 423 -2.52 35.68 -8.71
CA SER A 423 -2.38 34.25 -8.96
C SER A 423 -1.72 33.52 -7.79
N LEU A 424 -2.29 32.38 -7.42
CA LEU A 424 -1.74 31.43 -6.46
C LEU A 424 -0.73 30.51 -7.18
N PHE A 425 0.40 31.09 -7.60
CA PHE A 425 1.52 30.34 -8.18
C PHE A 425 2.60 30.12 -7.12
N ALA A 426 3.17 28.91 -7.04
CA ALA A 426 4.18 28.51 -6.06
C ALA A 426 3.79 28.90 -4.62
N VAL A 427 3.07 28.01 -3.93
CA VAL A 427 2.36 28.31 -2.68
C VAL A 427 3.23 29.06 -1.65
N GLN A 428 4.51 28.68 -1.49
CA GLN A 428 5.52 29.39 -0.70
C GLN A 428 5.72 30.86 -1.10
N GLU A 429 5.95 31.13 -2.39
CA GLU A 429 6.14 32.50 -2.90
C GLU A 429 4.86 33.32 -2.75
N PHE A 430 3.69 32.70 -2.97
CA PHE A 430 2.41 33.34 -2.73
C PHE A 430 2.24 33.75 -1.26
N TYR A 431 2.40 32.81 -0.32
CA TYR A 431 2.27 33.10 1.11
C TYR A 431 3.33 34.10 1.58
N TRP A 432 4.55 34.04 1.03
CA TRP A 432 5.59 35.01 1.32
C TRP A 432 5.15 36.42 0.92
N LYS A 433 4.70 36.63 -0.32
CA LYS A 433 4.19 37.95 -0.77
C LYS A 433 2.95 38.38 0.00
N LEU A 434 2.07 37.43 0.37
CA LEU A 434 0.91 37.69 1.21
C LEU A 434 1.31 38.22 2.60
N TRP A 435 2.38 37.67 3.16
CA TRP A 435 2.81 37.96 4.53
C TRP A 435 3.78 39.13 4.65
N PHE A 436 4.63 39.35 3.65
CA PHE A 436 5.74 40.31 3.68
C PHE A 436 5.58 41.46 2.65
N GLY A 437 4.60 41.38 1.75
CA GLY A 437 4.30 42.41 0.74
C GLY A 437 4.64 41.97 -0.68
N ASP A 438 3.97 42.55 -1.67
CA ASP A 438 4.05 42.10 -3.07
C ASP A 438 5.43 42.34 -3.71
N ASP A 439 6.16 43.34 -3.22
CA ASP A 439 7.53 43.68 -3.66
C ASP A 439 8.60 42.79 -3.00
N SER A 440 8.21 41.87 -2.10
CA SER A 440 9.14 40.98 -1.41
C SER A 440 9.43 39.70 -2.22
N SER A 441 10.68 39.25 -2.17
CA SER A 441 11.12 37.98 -2.73
C SER A 441 11.46 37.01 -1.60
N LEU A 442 11.06 35.75 -1.73
CA LEU A 442 11.40 34.68 -0.77
C LEU A 442 12.92 34.46 -0.77
N PRO A 443 13.63 34.75 0.34
CA PRO A 443 15.07 34.49 0.44
C PRO A 443 15.35 33.00 0.69
N GLU A 444 16.59 32.58 0.49
CA GLU A 444 17.04 31.28 1.02
C GLU A 444 17.16 31.37 2.54
N LEU A 445 16.44 30.49 3.24
CA LEU A 445 16.36 30.45 4.69
C LEU A 445 16.71 29.03 5.18
N ASP A 446 17.48 28.94 6.25
CA ASP A 446 17.80 27.69 6.93
C ASP A 446 17.01 27.55 8.24
N VAL A 447 16.67 26.32 8.63
CA VAL A 447 15.94 26.03 9.89
C VAL A 447 16.76 26.42 11.11
N SER A 448 18.10 26.43 11.01
CA SER A 448 19.02 26.82 12.07
C SER A 448 19.22 28.33 12.22
N ASP A 449 18.67 29.13 11.31
CA ASP A 449 18.79 30.59 11.35
C ASP A 449 18.01 31.20 12.53
N VAL A 450 18.52 32.34 13.02
CA VAL A 450 17.79 33.20 13.94
C VAL A 450 17.01 34.21 13.13
N PHE A 451 15.67 34.12 13.18
CA PHE A 451 14.79 35.03 12.45
C PHE A 451 14.57 36.33 13.25
N THR A 452 14.82 37.48 12.62
CA THR A 452 14.62 38.80 13.22
C THR A 452 13.53 39.58 12.48
N GLY A 453 12.72 40.32 13.24
CA GLY A 453 11.65 41.16 12.70
C GLY A 453 12.04 42.63 12.69
N PRO A 454 11.35 43.47 11.90
CA PRO A 454 11.51 44.91 12.00
C PRO A 454 11.03 45.41 13.36
N GLU A 455 11.55 46.55 13.78
CA GLU A 455 11.04 47.27 14.94
C GLU A 455 9.59 47.73 14.69
N VAL A 456 8.70 47.46 15.64
CA VAL A 456 7.27 47.79 15.51
C VAL A 456 6.88 48.79 16.58
N VAL A 457 6.36 49.95 16.15
CA VAL A 457 5.76 50.95 17.03
C VAL A 457 4.32 50.54 17.34
N ILE A 458 3.99 50.37 18.62
CA ILE A 458 2.62 50.03 19.04
C ILE A 458 1.78 51.30 19.12
N GLU A 459 1.06 51.58 18.04
CA GLU A 459 0.14 52.72 18.00
C GLU A 459 -1.17 52.43 18.73
N ALA A 460 -1.65 53.42 19.48
CA ALA A 460 -2.93 53.36 20.19
C ALA A 460 -4.11 53.00 19.27
N VAL A 461 -4.10 53.45 18.01
CA VAL A 461 -5.15 53.18 17.02
C VAL A 461 -5.16 51.70 16.63
N SER A 462 -3.98 51.09 16.45
CA SER A 462 -3.82 49.68 16.11
C SER A 462 -4.26 48.75 17.24
N VAL A 463 -3.91 49.09 18.49
CA VAL A 463 -4.42 48.39 19.68
C VAL A 463 -5.95 48.50 19.75
N LYS A 464 -6.48 49.68 19.39
CA LYS A 464 -7.92 49.94 19.40
C LYS A 464 -8.70 49.06 18.42
N GLN A 465 -8.17 48.97 17.21
CA GLN A 465 -8.75 48.16 16.15
C GLN A 465 -8.68 46.66 16.49
N PHE A 466 -7.55 46.20 17.02
CA PHE A 466 -7.38 44.80 17.41
C PHE A 466 -8.40 44.33 18.44
N TYR A 467 -8.63 45.09 19.53
CA TYR A 467 -9.61 44.67 20.52
C TYR A 467 -11.05 44.71 19.96
N ALA A 468 -11.34 45.64 19.04
CA ALA A 468 -12.66 45.74 18.44
C ALA A 468 -12.97 44.51 17.57
N VAL A 469 -11.96 43.98 16.88
CA VAL A 469 -12.06 42.75 16.08
C VAL A 469 -12.14 41.50 16.96
N VAL A 470 -11.30 41.41 18.00
CA VAL A 470 -11.25 40.23 18.90
C VAL A 470 -12.41 40.22 19.91
N GLY A 471 -13.06 41.37 20.14
CA GLY A 471 -14.15 41.50 21.10
C GLY A 471 -13.71 41.64 22.56
N ASN A 472 -12.47 42.03 22.82
CA ASN A 472 -11.96 42.19 24.20
C ASN A 472 -12.48 43.50 24.83
N GLN A 473 -13.21 43.39 25.96
CA GLN A 473 -13.92 44.50 26.60
C GLN A 473 -13.18 45.16 27.78
N THR A 474 -11.98 44.70 28.11
CA THR A 474 -11.22 45.14 29.30
C THR A 474 -10.93 46.64 29.28
N GLU A 475 -11.25 47.35 30.37
CA GLU A 475 -11.11 48.82 30.45
C GLU A 475 -9.67 49.33 30.38
N SER A 476 -8.67 48.51 30.77
CA SER A 476 -7.25 48.87 30.72
C SER A 476 -6.73 49.22 29.33
N PHE A 477 -7.46 48.83 28.28
CA PHE A 477 -7.10 49.03 26.87
C PHE A 477 -7.90 50.16 26.21
N LYS A 478 -8.80 50.83 26.94
CA LYS A 478 -9.68 51.89 26.45
C LYS A 478 -9.16 53.27 26.86
N THR A 479 -9.11 54.20 25.91
CA THR A 479 -8.59 55.59 26.07
C THR A 479 -9.38 56.50 27.02
N ALA A 480 -10.52 56.03 27.56
CA ALA A 480 -11.48 56.93 28.17
C ALA A 480 -11.07 57.52 29.54
N ARG A 481 -10.09 56.93 30.26
CA ARG A 481 -9.77 57.33 31.65
C ARG A 481 -8.29 57.18 32.10
N LYS A 482 -7.31 57.00 31.20
CA LYS A 482 -5.88 56.86 31.55
C LYS A 482 -4.97 57.58 30.56
N ASP A 483 -3.88 58.17 31.06
CA ASP A 483 -2.83 58.82 30.26
C ASP A 483 -1.91 57.80 29.53
N MET A 484 -1.92 56.53 29.95
CA MET A 484 -1.11 55.46 29.36
C MET A 484 -1.95 54.23 28.99
N ILE A 485 -1.94 53.87 27.71
CA ILE A 485 -2.64 52.71 27.15
C ILE A 485 -1.73 51.48 27.26
N THR A 486 -2.24 50.38 27.78
CA THR A 486 -1.56 49.07 27.72
C THR A 486 -2.01 48.30 26.48
N ALA A 487 -1.15 47.47 25.89
CA ALA A 487 -1.55 46.53 24.85
C ALA A 487 -1.85 45.15 25.47
N PRO A 488 -2.86 44.40 24.99
CA PRO A 488 -3.12 43.05 25.46
C PRO A 488 -1.96 42.12 25.07
N MET A 489 -1.72 41.07 25.87
CA MET A 489 -0.67 40.08 25.56
C MET A 489 -0.86 39.45 24.19
N ASP A 490 -2.10 39.20 23.77
CA ASP A 490 -2.42 38.64 22.45
C ASP A 490 -1.93 39.51 21.28
N PHE A 491 -1.70 40.81 21.51
CA PHE A 491 -1.13 41.71 20.51
C PHE A 491 0.31 41.33 20.14
N ALA A 492 1.00 40.54 20.97
CA ALA A 492 2.31 39.97 20.67
C ALA A 492 2.31 39.12 19.39
N ILE A 493 1.19 38.48 19.05
CA ILE A 493 1.06 37.74 17.78
C ILE A 493 1.06 38.70 16.60
N VAL A 494 0.45 39.88 16.73
CA VAL A 494 0.41 40.90 15.66
C VAL A 494 1.80 41.45 15.41
N THR A 495 2.55 41.75 16.47
CA THR A 495 3.89 42.32 16.37
C THR A 495 4.94 41.27 15.99
N GLY A 496 4.79 40.01 16.44
CA GLY A 496 5.67 38.88 16.11
C GLY A 496 5.31 38.10 14.84
N ARG A 497 4.26 38.50 14.10
CA ARG A 497 3.73 37.73 12.96
C ARG A 497 4.75 37.49 11.85
N GLN A 498 5.56 38.50 11.53
CA GLN A 498 6.52 38.41 10.42
C GLN A 498 7.62 37.41 10.74
N VAL A 499 8.14 37.43 11.96
CA VAL A 499 9.16 36.47 12.42
C VAL A 499 8.62 35.05 12.44
N SER A 500 7.41 34.88 12.97
CA SER A 500 6.76 33.56 13.06
C SER A 500 6.51 32.93 11.68
N ARG A 501 6.15 33.76 10.70
CA ARG A 501 5.89 33.34 9.31
C ARG A 501 7.18 33.08 8.53
N ALA A 502 8.24 33.85 8.81
CA ALA A 502 9.56 33.62 8.21
C ALA A 502 10.11 32.25 8.62
N ALA A 503 9.93 31.85 9.89
CA ALA A 503 10.32 30.54 10.38
C ALA A 503 9.61 29.38 9.68
N LEU A 504 8.42 29.57 9.11
CA LEU A 504 7.70 28.52 8.36
C LEU A 504 8.14 28.38 6.90
N SER A 505 9.01 29.26 6.43
CA SER A 505 9.41 29.39 5.02
C SER A 505 10.68 28.62 4.57
N PRO A 506 11.56 28.06 5.44
CA PRO A 506 12.68 27.24 5.00
C PRO A 506 12.24 25.98 4.22
N LYS A 507 12.95 25.66 3.13
CA LYS A 507 12.67 24.52 2.25
C LYS A 507 12.67 23.16 2.98
N CYS A 508 13.47 23.02 4.03
CA CYS A 508 13.60 21.79 4.83
C CYS A 508 12.58 21.67 5.97
N ALA A 509 11.94 22.77 6.40
CA ALA A 509 10.74 22.69 7.25
C ALA A 509 9.52 22.19 6.44
N VAL A 510 9.58 22.37 5.11
CA VAL A 510 8.55 22.05 4.13
C VAL A 510 9.11 21.08 3.08
N GLU A 511 9.82 20.03 3.52
CA GLU A 511 10.33 18.97 2.62
C GLU A 511 9.20 18.10 2.01
N MET A 512 8.00 18.66 1.87
CA MET A 512 6.86 18.14 1.16
C MET A 512 6.23 19.28 0.36
N GLN A 513 6.77 19.54 -0.84
CA GLN A 513 6.27 20.50 -1.85
C GLN A 513 4.78 20.33 -2.24
N ASN A 514 4.05 19.40 -1.61
CA ASN A 514 2.68 19.00 -1.94
C ASN A 514 1.64 19.28 -0.84
N LEU A 515 2.02 19.86 0.32
CA LEU A 515 1.13 19.94 1.51
C LEU A 515 0.85 21.35 2.04
N GLU A 516 1.33 22.40 1.37
CA GLU A 516 1.22 23.77 1.89
C GLU A 516 -0.21 24.30 1.99
N TRP A 517 -1.14 23.76 1.20
CA TRP A 517 -2.58 24.06 1.32
C TRP A 517 -3.22 23.54 2.61
N SER A 518 -2.55 22.66 3.34
CA SER A 518 -3.09 21.92 4.49
C SER A 518 -2.46 22.31 5.82
N LEU A 519 -1.83 23.49 5.91
CA LEU A 519 -1.23 23.97 7.15
C LEU A 519 -2.32 24.22 8.21
N VAL A 520 -2.19 23.58 9.37
CA VAL A 520 -3.10 23.75 10.51
C VAL A 520 -2.31 24.30 11.69
N ALA A 521 -2.77 25.43 12.25
CA ALA A 521 -2.23 25.93 13.52
C ALA A 521 -2.71 25.03 14.67
N VAL A 522 -1.78 24.31 15.31
CA VAL A 522 -2.10 23.30 16.33
C VAL A 522 -2.14 23.88 17.74
N SER A 523 -1.21 24.78 18.06
CA SER A 523 -1.11 25.45 19.36
C SER A 523 -0.34 26.76 19.24
N SER A 524 -0.62 27.72 20.12
CA SER A 524 0.17 28.96 20.26
C SER A 524 0.19 29.35 21.74
N LEU A 525 1.36 29.71 22.27
CA LEU A 525 1.54 30.07 23.68
C LEU A 525 2.38 31.36 23.77
N ILE A 526 1.98 32.27 24.66
CA ILE A 526 2.71 33.50 24.97
C ILE A 526 3.17 33.40 26.42
N VAL A 527 4.48 33.58 26.66
CA VAL A 527 5.08 33.55 28.00
C VAL A 527 5.76 34.90 28.23
N LEU A 528 5.43 35.59 29.31
CA LEU A 528 6.13 36.81 29.72
C LEU A 528 7.34 36.44 30.57
N SER A 529 8.49 37.06 30.28
CA SER A 529 9.63 37.05 31.20
C SER A 529 9.35 37.94 32.41
N ASP A 530 9.98 37.66 33.54
CA ASP A 530 9.62 38.15 34.90
C ASP A 530 9.56 39.69 35.10
N TYR A 531 9.77 40.52 34.07
CA TYR A 531 9.86 41.98 34.19
C TYR A 531 9.17 42.85 33.10
N GLY A 532 8.35 42.30 32.19
CA GLY A 532 7.78 43.08 31.07
C GLY A 532 6.25 43.23 31.07
N ALA A 533 5.73 44.46 31.13
CA ALA A 533 4.36 44.76 30.71
C ALA A 533 4.38 45.41 29.31
N LEU A 534 3.51 44.96 28.38
CA LEU A 534 3.36 45.58 27.06
C LEU A 534 2.65 46.94 27.19
N THR A 535 3.43 48.00 27.37
CA THR A 535 2.95 49.39 27.45
C THR A 535 3.14 50.13 26.13
N HIS A 536 2.30 51.14 25.85
CA HIS A 536 2.52 52.09 24.76
C HIS A 536 3.84 52.85 24.97
N GLN A 537 4.92 52.38 24.34
CA GLN A 537 6.24 53.01 24.32
C GLN A 537 6.69 53.26 22.86
N PRO A 538 7.66 54.17 22.63
CA PRO A 538 8.01 54.63 21.28
C PRO A 538 8.54 53.54 20.35
N SER A 539 9.03 52.42 20.89
CA SER A 539 9.60 51.34 20.09
C SER A 539 9.70 50.05 20.91
N ILE A 540 9.29 48.91 20.33
CA ILE A 540 9.57 47.57 20.87
C ILE A 540 10.29 46.78 19.77
N ILE A 541 11.49 46.29 20.06
CA ILE A 541 12.21 45.35 19.21
C ILE A 541 11.82 43.93 19.65
N LEU A 542 11.24 43.16 18.73
CA LEU A 542 10.88 41.76 18.98
C LEU A 542 11.97 40.83 18.45
N PHE A 543 12.53 40.04 19.35
CA PHE A 543 13.41 38.93 19.05
C PHE A 543 12.63 37.63 19.28
N VAL A 544 12.57 36.75 18.29
CA VAL A 544 12.00 35.41 18.50
C VAL A 544 12.90 34.33 17.92
N LYS A 545 12.99 33.26 18.70
CA LYS A 545 13.95 32.16 18.72
C LYS A 545 13.80 31.15 17.57
N THR A 546 14.88 30.40 17.37
CA THR A 546 15.09 29.22 16.53
C THR A 546 13.96 28.17 16.59
N LEU A 547 13.66 27.55 15.45
CA LEU A 547 12.85 26.33 15.34
C LEU A 547 13.46 25.24 16.23
N SER A 548 12.79 24.89 17.33
CA SER A 548 13.33 23.94 18.31
C SER A 548 13.25 22.48 17.86
N GLU A 549 12.25 22.11 17.07
CA GLU A 549 12.09 20.75 16.56
C GLU A 549 11.22 20.71 15.29
N ALA A 550 11.74 20.12 14.21
CA ALA A 550 10.98 19.75 13.02
C ALA A 550 10.97 18.21 12.95
N ALA A 551 9.87 17.58 13.39
CA ALA A 551 9.76 16.13 13.44
C ALA A 551 8.58 15.63 12.60
N SER A 552 8.84 14.67 11.71
CA SER A 552 7.78 13.99 10.96
C SER A 552 6.88 13.20 11.93
N GLN A 553 5.57 13.13 11.64
CA GLN A 553 4.59 12.40 12.47
C GLN A 553 4.96 10.94 12.76
N GLN A 554 5.81 10.33 11.92
CA GLN A 554 6.28 8.97 12.08
C GLN A 554 7.10 8.78 13.38
N ARG A 555 7.82 9.80 13.84
CA ARG A 555 8.52 9.79 15.15
C ARG A 555 7.56 9.98 16.34
N LEU A 556 6.55 10.85 16.21
CA LEU A 556 5.59 11.11 17.28
C LEU A 556 4.64 9.92 17.56
N LYS A 557 4.33 9.12 16.54
CA LYS A 557 3.52 7.89 16.69
C LYS A 557 4.15 6.82 17.60
N GLN A 558 5.47 6.84 17.78
CA GLN A 558 6.14 5.92 18.71
C GLN A 558 5.97 6.33 20.18
N LEU A 559 5.50 7.56 20.45
CA LEU A 559 5.49 8.12 21.80
C LEU A 559 4.10 8.10 22.47
N GLN A 560 2.97 8.15 21.75
CA GLN A 560 1.62 7.92 22.33
C GLN A 560 0.59 7.38 21.30
N PRO A 561 -0.26 6.37 21.66
CA PRO A 561 -1.02 5.60 20.66
C PRO A 561 -2.49 6.02 20.44
N ILE A 562 -2.94 7.23 20.80
CA ILE A 562 -4.39 7.53 20.79
C ILE A 562 -4.75 8.82 20.01
N VAL A 563 -5.50 8.58 18.90
CA VAL A 563 -6.20 9.53 18.00
C VAL A 563 -5.29 10.29 16.99
N TRP A 564 -5.90 10.81 15.92
CA TRP A 564 -5.41 11.75 14.90
C TRP A 564 -5.11 11.16 13.50
N LYS A 565 -6.01 11.46 12.56
CA LYS A 565 -5.92 11.19 11.11
C LYS A 565 -5.61 12.45 10.27
N CYS A 566 -5.01 13.48 10.88
CA CYS A 566 -4.51 14.66 10.17
C CYS A 566 -3.00 14.83 10.41
N LEU A 567 -2.27 15.27 9.39
CA LEU A 567 -0.89 15.75 9.54
C LEU A 567 -0.90 17.01 10.40
N VAL A 568 -0.39 16.89 11.61
CA VAL A 568 -0.37 17.90 12.68
C VAL A 568 1.10 18.12 13.00
N TRP A 569 1.63 19.28 12.63
CA TRP A 569 2.97 19.72 13.02
C TRP A 569 2.82 20.67 14.21
N VAL A 570 3.42 20.31 15.34
CA VAL A 570 3.40 21.12 16.57
C VAL A 570 4.58 22.08 16.50
N PHE A 571 4.33 23.33 16.14
CA PHE A 571 5.32 24.40 16.33
C PHE A 571 5.13 24.98 17.74
N SER A 572 6.11 24.77 18.61
CA SER A 572 6.16 25.46 19.90
C SER A 572 6.87 26.79 19.69
N LEU A 573 6.09 27.87 19.55
CA LEU A 573 6.61 29.21 19.37
C LEU A 573 6.70 29.88 20.75
N VAL A 574 7.92 30.14 21.23
CA VAL A 574 8.17 30.92 22.46
C VAL A 574 8.56 32.32 22.06
N LEU A 575 7.64 33.28 22.24
CA LEU A 575 7.89 34.70 22.05
C LEU A 575 8.56 35.28 23.30
N ASP A 576 9.87 35.48 23.26
CA ASP A 576 10.61 36.20 24.32
C ASP A 576 10.58 37.71 24.02
N ILE A 577 9.66 38.44 24.68
CA ILE A 577 9.54 39.89 24.53
C ILE A 577 10.51 40.57 25.50
N TRP A 578 11.50 41.30 24.98
CA TRP A 578 12.37 42.18 25.77
C TRP A 578 12.00 43.64 25.51
N CYS A 579 11.54 44.35 26.54
CA CYS A 579 11.46 45.81 26.51
C CYS A 579 12.84 46.38 26.80
N LEU A 580 13.51 46.96 25.79
CA LEU A 580 14.67 47.81 26.00
C LEU A 580 14.16 49.20 26.42
N THR A 581 14.50 49.62 27.64
CA THR A 581 14.25 50.98 28.17
C THR A 581 15.19 52.01 27.57
#